data_AF-A0A258GYE1-F1
#
_entry.id   AF-A0A258GYE1-F1
#
_cell.length_a   1.000
_cell.length_b   1.000
_cell.length_c   1.000
_cell.angle_alpha   90.00
_cell.angle_beta   90.00
_cell.angle_gamma   90.00
#
_symmetry.space_group_name_H-M   'P 1'
#
loop_
_entity.id
_entity.type
_entity.pdbx_description
1 polymer ?
#
loop_
_entity_poly.entity_id
_entity_poly.type
_entity_poly.pdbx_seq_one_letter_code
_entity_poly.pdbx_strand_id
1 'polypeptide(L)'
;MTGTGAGNRARRGLWRWLTAPFGLRGLTGFALWGFIFLSVLATGLGFADLRAAGTDNSELSALELGFTIATTLFVVSAMVVALHHVVAPSTGWLMRLIAFAFYLVFAVWSVGFGYGFFWKELAGQEFTERQFESAMTELSASVSRTSAMLQTSDRATGEAAMLARERAQIEAREGRTCANHPGSTAGEGPLMRSRFAFADRALNLGNEARTSWFAVMADQRVRLQRQVDALVKRTPPPASVNVPAPERAMLDKLAIASRLPAAERRALFTGLHEDSRAFSATANDLRALYAEPFAVRLTQLAAEVGPDPARPGSADPARAQDPGYCWDVVLNEKMLAAAAQIRAVEDVAAPEFEFLEGPKATRAAFFGLIGWLAGAVGADIDGDEAFVFDDKAFLALFASIAVDLGIVFLTLIGVTRRPQKDAVAALAQGQGQPAPPRLSGILDG
;
A
#
# COMPACT_ATOMS: atom_id res chain seq x y z
N MET A 1 -74.45 -1.15 34.50
CA MET A 1 -73.42 -0.55 33.62
C MET A 1 -72.21 -0.23 34.47
N THR A 2 -71.10 -0.96 34.26
CA THR A 2 -69.68 -0.50 34.25
C THR A 2 -68.78 -1.72 34.42
N GLY A 3 -68.13 -2.12 33.33
CA GLY A 3 -67.05 -3.08 33.35
C GLY A 3 -65.95 -2.55 32.43
N THR A 4 -64.80 -2.17 32.98
CA THR A 4 -63.57 -1.87 32.25
C THR A 4 -62.39 -1.82 33.23
N GLY A 5 -61.49 -2.80 33.20
CA GLY A 5 -60.31 -2.79 34.07
C GLY A 5 -59.19 -3.81 33.79
N ALA A 6 -59.24 -4.58 32.69
CA ALA A 6 -58.28 -5.67 32.48
C ALA A 6 -57.23 -5.44 31.36
N GLY A 7 -57.33 -4.36 30.57
CA GLY A 7 -56.52 -4.21 29.35
C GLY A 7 -55.08 -3.69 29.51
N ASN A 8 -54.72 -3.07 30.64
CA ASN A 8 -53.50 -2.23 30.72
C ASN A 8 -52.27 -2.87 31.39
N ARG A 9 -52.35 -4.15 31.80
CA ARG A 9 -51.21 -4.89 32.39
C ARG A 9 -50.41 -5.71 31.38
N ALA A 10 -51.03 -6.23 30.31
CA ALA A 10 -50.34 -7.05 29.32
C ALA A 10 -49.35 -6.25 28.44
N ARG A 11 -49.69 -5.00 28.07
CA ARG A 11 -48.83 -4.15 27.23
C ARG A 11 -47.55 -3.65 27.92
N ARG A 12 -47.51 -3.60 29.26
CA ARG A 12 -46.31 -3.16 30.02
C ARG A 12 -45.26 -4.27 30.21
N GLY A 13 -45.64 -5.54 30.09
CA GLY A 13 -44.70 -6.67 30.15
C GLY A 13 -43.87 -6.83 28.87
N LEU A 14 -44.45 -6.50 27.71
CA LEU A 14 -43.86 -6.75 26.39
C LEU A 14 -42.58 -5.94 26.11
N TRP A 15 -42.42 -4.77 26.75
CA TRP A 15 -41.23 -3.91 26.59
C TRP A 15 -40.22 -4.06 27.72
N ARG A 16 -40.57 -4.80 28.78
CA ARG A 16 -39.70 -4.96 29.95
C ARG A 16 -38.45 -5.78 29.62
N TRP A 17 -38.53 -6.70 28.66
CA TRP A 17 -37.37 -7.46 28.19
C TRP A 17 -36.35 -6.61 27.43
N LEU A 18 -36.81 -5.57 26.72
CA LEU A 18 -35.96 -4.63 25.98
C LEU A 18 -35.25 -3.66 26.92
N THR A 19 -35.89 -3.29 28.04
CA THR A 19 -35.31 -2.35 29.03
C THR A 19 -34.59 -3.04 30.20
N ALA A 20 -34.84 -4.34 30.43
CA ALA A 20 -34.21 -5.13 31.47
C ALA A 20 -32.66 -5.16 31.42
N PRO A 21 -31.98 -5.29 30.27
CA PRO A 21 -30.52 -5.21 30.24
C PRO A 21 -29.98 -3.81 30.59
N PHE A 22 -30.75 -2.75 30.37
CA PHE A 22 -30.35 -1.36 30.61
C PHE A 22 -30.68 -0.83 32.02
N GLY A 23 -31.31 -1.65 32.87
CA GLY A 23 -31.77 -1.27 34.21
C GLY A 23 -30.70 -1.25 35.31
N LEU A 24 -29.41 -1.14 34.98
CA LEU A 24 -28.33 -1.11 35.98
C LEU A 24 -28.21 0.30 36.57
N ARG A 25 -28.47 0.43 37.88
CA ARG A 25 -28.24 1.68 38.63
C ARG A 25 -26.80 1.70 39.18
N GLY A 26 -26.08 2.80 38.96
CA GLY A 26 -24.71 3.05 39.47
C GLY A 26 -23.62 2.96 38.39
N LEU A 27 -22.35 3.00 38.83
CA LEU A 27 -21.16 3.04 37.95
C LEU A 27 -21.08 1.89 36.92
N THR A 28 -21.57 0.70 37.28
CA THR A 28 -21.57 -0.47 36.39
C THR A 28 -22.53 -0.31 35.21
N GLY A 29 -23.70 0.30 35.43
CA GLY A 29 -24.66 0.60 34.36
C GLY A 29 -24.14 1.69 33.43
N PHE A 30 -23.48 2.71 34.00
CA PHE A 30 -22.81 3.75 33.22
C PHE A 30 -21.69 3.16 32.34
N ALA A 31 -20.82 2.31 32.91
CA ALA A 31 -19.77 1.64 32.17
C ALA A 31 -20.32 0.76 31.03
N LEU A 32 -21.38 -0.01 31.31
CA LEU A 32 -22.02 -0.85 30.28
C LEU A 32 -22.57 0.00 29.13
N TRP A 33 -23.25 1.10 29.43
CA TRP A 33 -23.70 2.04 28.41
C TRP A 33 -22.54 2.64 27.61
N GLY A 34 -21.42 2.96 28.26
CA GLY A 34 -20.20 3.42 27.60
C GLY A 34 -19.66 2.40 26.61
N PHE A 35 -19.54 1.13 27.01
CA PHE A 35 -19.09 0.06 26.12
C PHE A 35 -20.05 -0.22 24.97
N ILE A 36 -21.36 -0.22 25.21
CA ILE A 36 -22.37 -0.38 24.15
C ILE A 36 -22.29 0.78 23.16
N PHE A 37 -22.20 2.02 23.64
CA PHE A 37 -22.08 3.20 22.79
C PHE A 37 -20.81 3.14 21.93
N LEU A 38 -19.69 2.76 22.54
CA LEU A 38 -18.41 2.64 21.86
C LEU A 38 -18.42 1.49 20.83
N SER A 39 -19.05 0.36 21.14
CA SER A 39 -19.27 -0.75 20.19
C SER A 39 -20.13 -0.30 19.00
N VAL A 40 -21.22 0.45 19.23
CA VAL A 40 -22.06 1.03 18.15
C VAL A 40 -21.25 1.99 17.30
N LEU A 41 -20.46 2.88 17.90
CA LEU A 41 -19.64 3.83 17.14
C LEU A 41 -18.56 3.12 16.31
N ALA A 42 -17.78 2.23 16.92
CA ALA A 42 -16.68 1.54 16.23
C ALA A 42 -17.22 0.64 15.11
N THR A 43 -18.25 -0.16 15.39
CA THR A 43 -18.90 -1.03 14.39
C THR A 43 -19.58 -0.20 13.30
N GLY A 44 -20.24 0.90 13.67
CA GLY A 44 -20.98 1.75 12.74
C GLY A 44 -20.10 2.52 11.80
N LEU A 45 -19.03 3.14 12.32
CA LEU A 45 -18.04 3.84 11.51
C LEU A 45 -17.26 2.87 10.64
N GLY A 46 -16.83 1.72 11.18
CA GLY A 46 -16.14 0.70 10.40
C GLY A 46 -17.00 0.12 9.27
N PHE A 47 -18.29 -0.11 9.50
CA PHE A 47 -19.21 -0.58 8.47
C PHE A 47 -19.53 0.50 7.43
N ALA A 48 -19.71 1.75 7.87
CA ALA A 48 -19.88 2.89 6.98
C ALA A 48 -18.66 3.05 6.05
N ASP A 49 -17.46 2.99 6.63
CA ASP A 49 -16.20 3.12 5.89
C ASP A 49 -16.03 1.97 4.89
N LEU A 50 -16.30 0.73 5.26
CA LEU A 50 -16.22 -0.40 4.32
C LEU A 50 -17.19 -0.23 3.15
N ARG A 51 -18.39 0.29 3.41
CA ARG A 51 -19.40 0.52 2.37
C ARG A 51 -19.02 1.72 1.49
N ALA A 52 -18.50 2.79 2.08
CA ALA A 52 -17.99 3.96 1.37
C ALA A 52 -16.78 3.60 0.49
N ALA A 53 -15.91 2.70 0.93
CA ALA A 53 -14.77 2.22 0.14
C ALA A 53 -15.16 1.44 -1.13
N GLY A 54 -16.44 1.05 -1.27
CA GLY A 54 -16.99 0.46 -2.47
C GLY A 54 -17.54 1.48 -3.48
N THR A 55 -17.56 2.78 -3.15
CA THR A 55 -18.05 3.85 -4.03
C THR A 55 -16.89 4.62 -4.66
N ASP A 56 -17.11 5.17 -5.86
CA ASP A 56 -16.08 5.89 -6.62
C ASP A 56 -15.51 7.10 -5.87
N ASN A 57 -16.36 7.77 -5.07
CA ASN A 57 -16.00 8.98 -4.34
C ASN A 57 -15.61 8.72 -2.89
N SER A 58 -15.63 7.46 -2.41
CA SER A 58 -15.39 7.13 -0.99
C SER A 58 -16.35 7.84 -0.02
N GLU A 59 -17.55 8.16 -0.48
CA GLU A 59 -18.61 8.81 0.29
C GLU A 59 -19.91 8.01 0.19
N LEU A 60 -20.73 8.09 1.23
CA LEU A 60 -22.06 7.47 1.29
C LEU A 60 -23.15 8.53 1.08
N SER A 61 -24.18 8.18 0.32
CA SER A 61 -25.39 9.00 0.29
C SER A 61 -26.07 9.04 1.67
N ALA A 62 -26.83 10.10 1.97
CA ALA A 62 -27.53 10.23 3.25
C ALA A 62 -28.46 9.04 3.55
N LEU A 63 -29.06 8.46 2.51
CA LEU A 63 -29.93 7.28 2.63
C LEU A 63 -29.14 6.02 2.99
N GLU A 64 -28.00 5.79 2.34
CA GLU A 64 -27.12 4.67 2.66
C GLU A 64 -26.49 4.79 4.04
N LEU A 65 -26.14 6.01 4.46
CA LEU A 65 -25.69 6.29 5.82
C LEU A 65 -26.80 5.96 6.83
N GLY A 66 -28.04 6.36 6.56
CA GLY A 66 -29.20 6.02 7.38
C GLY A 66 -29.40 4.51 7.51
N PHE A 67 -29.30 3.77 6.40
CA PHE A 67 -29.38 2.30 6.41
C PHE A 67 -28.22 1.66 7.21
N THR A 68 -27.01 2.19 7.06
CA THR A 68 -25.82 1.76 7.80
C THR A 68 -26.04 1.91 9.30
N ILE A 69 -26.45 3.11 9.75
CA ILE A 69 -26.74 3.38 11.17
C ILE A 69 -27.82 2.44 11.71
N ALA A 70 -28.92 2.26 10.96
CA ALA A 70 -30.01 1.37 11.37
C ALA A 70 -29.54 -0.09 11.51
N THR A 71 -28.72 -0.56 10.57
CA THR A 71 -28.16 -1.92 10.59
C THR A 71 -27.21 -2.12 11.77
N THR A 72 -26.34 -1.16 12.05
CA THR A 72 -25.42 -1.21 13.20
C THR A 72 -26.18 -1.25 14.51
N LEU A 73 -27.18 -0.38 14.68
CA LEU A 73 -28.02 -0.38 15.89
C LEU A 73 -28.74 -1.71 16.06
N PHE A 74 -29.25 -2.29 14.97
CA PHE A 74 -29.87 -3.61 14.98
C PHE A 74 -28.88 -4.70 15.41
N VAL A 75 -27.71 -4.77 14.80
CA VAL A 75 -26.67 -5.78 15.08
C VAL A 75 -26.21 -5.71 16.53
N VAL A 76 -25.83 -4.54 17.02
CA VAL A 76 -25.34 -4.39 18.41
C VAL A 76 -26.46 -4.65 19.42
N SER A 77 -27.69 -4.21 19.15
CA SER A 77 -28.83 -4.52 20.02
C SER A 77 -29.14 -6.01 20.03
N ALA A 78 -29.12 -6.67 18.86
CA ALA A 78 -29.31 -8.12 18.74
C ALA A 78 -28.21 -8.89 19.49
N MET A 79 -26.96 -8.44 19.42
CA MET A 79 -25.84 -8.99 20.17
C MET A 79 -26.10 -8.93 21.69
N VAL A 80 -26.47 -7.77 22.22
CA VAL A 80 -26.74 -7.59 23.66
C VAL A 80 -27.94 -8.42 24.12
N VAL A 81 -28.99 -8.50 23.29
CA VAL A 81 -30.17 -9.32 23.59
C VAL A 81 -29.84 -10.81 23.57
N ALA A 82 -29.06 -11.28 22.58
CA ALA A 82 -28.61 -12.66 22.50
C ALA A 82 -27.77 -13.03 23.73
N LEU A 83 -26.81 -12.18 24.11
CA LEU A 83 -26.02 -12.34 25.32
C LEU A 83 -26.89 -12.41 26.58
N HIS A 84 -27.90 -11.55 26.70
CA HIS A 84 -28.82 -11.60 27.83
C HIS A 84 -29.56 -12.96 27.90
N HIS A 85 -29.99 -13.52 26.77
CA HIS A 85 -30.65 -14.83 26.74
C HIS A 85 -29.72 -15.99 27.10
N VAL A 86 -28.42 -15.90 26.76
CA VAL A 86 -27.40 -16.87 27.17
C VAL A 86 -27.26 -16.90 28.69
N VAL A 87 -27.25 -15.74 29.35
CA VAL A 87 -26.99 -15.62 30.79
C VAL A 87 -28.28 -15.73 31.64
N ALA A 88 -29.46 -15.49 31.05
CA ALA A 88 -30.72 -15.47 31.78
C ALA A 88 -31.07 -16.86 32.39
N PRO A 89 -31.41 -16.93 33.70
CA PRO A 89 -31.68 -18.20 34.39
C PRO A 89 -32.91 -18.95 33.86
N SER A 90 -33.91 -18.24 33.33
CA SER A 90 -35.19 -18.79 32.87
C SER A 90 -35.19 -19.30 31.42
N THR A 91 -34.08 -19.15 30.68
CA THR A 91 -33.99 -19.61 29.29
C THR A 91 -33.70 -21.11 29.22
N GLY A 92 -34.49 -21.86 28.45
CA GLY A 92 -34.23 -23.29 28.19
C GLY A 92 -32.89 -23.54 27.48
N TRP A 93 -32.29 -24.72 27.69
CA TRP A 93 -30.94 -25.03 27.19
C TRP A 93 -30.78 -24.88 25.66
N LEU A 94 -31.76 -25.36 24.88
CA LEU A 94 -31.74 -25.21 23.42
C LEU A 94 -31.75 -23.73 22.99
N MET A 95 -32.58 -22.91 23.63
CA MET A 95 -32.63 -21.47 23.36
C MET A 95 -31.34 -20.76 23.76
N ARG A 96 -30.65 -21.21 24.81
CA ARG A 96 -29.33 -20.69 25.17
C ARG A 96 -28.29 -21.02 24.10
N LEU A 97 -28.30 -22.23 23.56
CA LEU A 97 -27.38 -22.65 22.49
C LEU A 97 -27.61 -21.82 21.22
N ILE A 98 -28.87 -21.64 20.82
CA ILE A 98 -29.23 -20.78 19.68
C ILE A 98 -28.81 -19.33 19.93
N ALA A 99 -29.11 -18.77 21.11
CA ALA A 99 -28.71 -17.42 21.47
C ALA A 99 -27.18 -17.25 21.50
N PHE A 100 -26.45 -18.27 21.95
CA PHE A 100 -24.99 -18.27 21.95
C PHE A 100 -24.43 -18.26 20.52
N ALA A 101 -24.99 -19.05 19.61
CA ALA A 101 -24.61 -19.03 18.20
C ALA A 101 -24.86 -17.65 17.57
N PHE A 102 -26.04 -17.05 17.78
CA PHE A 102 -26.33 -15.69 17.30
C PHE A 102 -25.40 -14.65 17.92
N TYR A 103 -25.11 -14.76 19.21
CA TYR A 103 -24.16 -13.88 19.88
C TYR A 103 -22.77 -13.95 19.23
N LEU A 104 -22.23 -15.15 18.97
CA LEU A 104 -20.93 -15.30 18.31
C LEU A 104 -20.92 -14.67 16.92
N VAL A 105 -21.98 -14.87 16.12
CA VAL A 105 -22.07 -14.26 14.78
C VAL A 105 -22.04 -12.73 14.87
N PHE A 106 -22.84 -12.13 15.74
CA PHE A 106 -22.88 -10.68 15.88
C PHE A 106 -21.62 -10.11 16.55
N ALA A 107 -20.98 -10.85 17.46
CA ALA A 107 -19.73 -10.46 18.07
C ALA A 107 -18.58 -10.48 17.05
N VAL A 108 -18.46 -11.54 16.24
CA VAL A 108 -17.46 -11.60 15.15
C VAL A 108 -17.68 -10.45 14.16
N TRP A 109 -18.94 -10.16 13.82
CA TRP A 109 -19.29 -8.99 13.01
C TRP A 109 -18.82 -7.69 13.65
N SER A 110 -19.21 -7.44 14.91
CA SER A 110 -18.88 -6.20 15.63
C SER A 110 -17.36 -6.03 15.78
N VAL A 111 -16.65 -7.10 16.14
CA VAL A 111 -15.18 -7.12 16.21
C VAL A 111 -14.54 -6.87 14.86
N GLY A 112 -15.03 -7.46 13.77
CA GLY A 112 -14.46 -7.27 12.44
C GLY A 112 -14.54 -5.81 11.96
N PHE A 113 -15.72 -5.18 12.08
CA PHE A 113 -15.87 -3.78 11.68
C PHE A 113 -15.22 -2.82 12.68
N GLY A 114 -15.29 -3.11 13.99
CA GLY A 114 -14.59 -2.34 15.01
C GLY A 114 -13.08 -2.37 14.82
N TYR A 115 -12.52 -3.51 14.43
CA TYR A 115 -11.12 -3.65 14.05
C TYR A 115 -10.74 -2.71 12.90
N GLY A 116 -11.53 -2.71 11.82
CA GLY A 116 -11.27 -1.82 10.67
C GLY A 116 -11.35 -0.34 11.03
N PHE A 117 -12.19 0.05 11.99
CA PHE A 117 -12.22 1.40 12.56
C PHE A 117 -10.94 1.72 13.34
N PHE A 118 -10.56 0.88 14.32
CA PHE A 118 -9.36 1.14 15.14
C PHE A 118 -8.08 1.09 14.31
N TRP A 119 -8.01 0.21 13.32
CA TRP A 119 -6.85 0.10 12.44
C TRP A 119 -6.67 1.37 11.60
N LYS A 120 -7.76 1.91 11.04
CA LYS A 120 -7.74 3.19 10.31
C LYS A 120 -7.13 4.30 11.15
N GLU A 121 -7.55 4.42 12.41
CA GLU A 121 -7.08 5.47 13.33
C GLU A 121 -5.63 5.25 13.81
N LEU A 122 -5.17 4.01 13.92
CA LEU A 122 -3.85 3.69 14.49
C LEU A 122 -2.74 3.55 13.44
N ALA A 123 -3.07 3.08 12.24
CA ALA A 123 -2.09 2.58 11.27
C ALA A 123 -2.28 3.13 9.85
N GLY A 124 -3.47 3.63 9.46
CA GLY A 124 -3.77 3.97 8.06
C GLY A 124 -2.79 4.97 7.42
N GLN A 125 -2.42 6.02 8.16
CA GLN A 125 -1.45 7.01 7.69
C GLN A 125 -0.04 6.39 7.51
N GLU A 126 0.46 5.68 8.52
CA GLU A 126 1.80 5.10 8.48
C GLU A 126 1.92 4.01 7.42
N PHE A 127 0.85 3.23 7.21
CA PHE A 127 0.78 2.25 6.14
C PHE A 127 0.89 2.91 4.77
N THR A 128 0.08 3.94 4.51
CA THR A 128 0.10 4.68 3.24
C THR A 128 1.47 5.31 2.99
N GLU A 129 2.09 5.90 4.01
CA GLU A 129 3.44 6.45 3.92
C GLU A 129 4.48 5.38 3.55
N ARG A 130 4.46 4.21 4.23
CA ARG A 130 5.40 3.12 3.97
C ARG A 130 5.21 2.49 2.59
N GLN A 131 3.97 2.25 2.18
CA GLN A 131 3.67 1.72 0.85
C GLN A 131 4.18 2.68 -0.22
N PHE A 132 3.94 3.98 -0.04
CA PHE A 132 4.39 5.01 -0.97
C PHE A 132 5.93 5.11 -1.00
N GLU A 133 6.59 5.08 0.16
CA GLU A 133 8.04 5.04 0.30
C GLU A 133 8.66 3.84 -0.43
N SER A 134 8.07 2.65 -0.26
CA SER A 134 8.53 1.43 -0.94
C SER A 134 8.37 1.55 -2.45
N ALA A 135 7.21 1.98 -2.92
CA ALA A 135 6.90 2.19 -4.33
C ALA A 135 7.90 3.15 -5.01
N MET A 136 8.18 4.30 -4.37
CA MET A 136 9.13 5.28 -4.91
C MET A 136 10.58 4.78 -4.86
N THR A 137 10.95 4.04 -3.83
CA THR A 137 12.28 3.44 -3.69
C THR A 137 12.53 2.39 -4.77
N GLU A 138 11.55 1.54 -5.05
CA GLU A 138 11.62 0.54 -6.10
C GLU A 138 11.74 1.19 -7.49
N LEU A 139 10.93 2.20 -7.78
CA LEU A 139 11.04 2.97 -9.01
C LEU A 139 12.44 3.60 -9.14
N SER A 140 12.96 4.21 -8.08
CA SER A 140 14.32 4.79 -8.09
C SER A 140 15.41 3.76 -8.34
N ALA A 141 15.28 2.57 -7.77
CA ALA A 141 16.19 1.47 -8.02
C ALA A 141 16.14 1.01 -9.48
N SER A 142 14.94 0.87 -10.05
CA SER A 142 14.74 0.50 -11.46
C SER A 142 15.36 1.51 -12.42
N VAL A 143 15.09 2.80 -12.21
CA VAL A 143 15.66 3.91 -12.99
C VAL A 143 17.17 3.97 -12.85
N SER A 144 17.70 3.74 -11.65
CA SER A 144 19.14 3.73 -11.40
C SER A 144 19.84 2.59 -12.13
N ARG A 145 19.25 1.39 -12.19
CA ARG A 145 19.76 0.26 -12.99
C ARG A 145 19.79 0.61 -14.48
N THR A 146 18.68 1.12 -15.00
CA THR A 146 18.57 1.56 -16.40
C THR A 146 19.62 2.62 -16.74
N SER A 147 19.71 3.67 -15.93
CA SER A 147 20.70 4.73 -16.09
C SER A 147 22.15 4.22 -16.08
N ALA A 148 22.48 3.24 -15.24
CA ALA A 148 23.81 2.63 -15.18
C ALA A 148 24.14 1.81 -16.45
N MET A 149 23.15 1.09 -17.01
CA MET A 149 23.33 0.37 -18.28
C MET A 149 23.59 1.34 -19.44
N LEU A 150 22.81 2.43 -19.53
CA LEU A 150 23.00 3.47 -20.55
C LEU A 150 24.37 4.14 -20.43
N GLN A 151 24.82 4.46 -19.21
CA GLN A 151 26.16 5.03 -18.96
C GLN A 151 27.28 4.07 -19.32
N THR A 152 27.10 2.77 -19.11
CA THR A 152 28.08 1.75 -19.51
C THR A 152 28.20 1.70 -21.04
N SER A 153 27.07 1.73 -21.76
CA SER A 153 27.08 1.80 -23.22
C SER A 153 27.71 3.10 -23.73
N ASP A 154 27.42 4.25 -23.11
CA ASP A 154 28.05 5.54 -23.47
C ASP A 154 29.58 5.45 -23.35
N ARG A 155 30.06 4.95 -22.20
CA ARG A 155 31.50 4.74 -21.96
C ARG A 155 32.11 3.79 -22.98
N ALA A 156 31.44 2.69 -23.32
CA ALA A 156 31.93 1.73 -24.30
C ALA A 156 32.12 2.36 -25.69
N THR A 157 31.18 3.20 -26.14
CA THR A 157 31.31 3.93 -27.42
C THR A 157 32.47 4.93 -27.41
N GLY A 158 32.65 5.67 -26.31
CA GLY A 158 33.77 6.58 -26.14
C GLY A 158 35.13 5.87 -26.10
N GLU A 159 35.24 4.78 -25.35
CA GLU A 159 36.46 3.96 -25.30
C GLU A 159 36.82 3.36 -26.65
N ALA A 160 35.84 2.86 -27.40
CA ALA A 160 36.07 2.33 -28.74
C ALA A 160 36.58 3.41 -29.70
N ALA A 161 36.02 4.63 -29.62
CA ALA A 161 36.52 5.75 -30.41
C ALA A 161 37.96 6.14 -30.06
N MET A 162 38.28 6.20 -28.75
CA MET A 162 39.64 6.49 -28.30
C MET A 162 40.64 5.43 -28.78
N LEU A 163 40.30 4.15 -28.61
CA LEU A 163 41.13 3.04 -29.05
C LEU A 163 41.34 3.05 -30.58
N ALA A 164 40.29 3.34 -31.36
CA ALA A 164 40.40 3.46 -32.80
C ALA A 164 41.35 4.61 -33.22
N ARG A 165 41.29 5.76 -32.53
CA ARG A 165 42.22 6.89 -32.76
C ARG A 165 43.65 6.54 -32.39
N GLU A 166 43.85 5.89 -31.26
CA GLU A 166 45.18 5.42 -30.83
C GLU A 166 45.77 4.48 -31.89
N ARG A 167 45.00 3.48 -32.34
CA ARG A 167 45.42 2.56 -33.40
C ARG A 167 45.68 3.28 -34.72
N ALA A 168 44.92 4.32 -35.06
CA ALA A 168 45.18 5.14 -36.24
C ALA A 168 46.52 5.89 -36.14
N GLN A 169 46.87 6.40 -34.96
CA GLN A 169 48.14 7.08 -34.72
C GLN A 169 49.32 6.10 -34.76
N ILE A 170 49.18 4.90 -34.21
CA ILE A 170 50.20 3.85 -34.30
C ILE A 170 50.40 3.45 -35.77
N GLU A 171 49.32 3.29 -36.54
CA GLU A 171 49.41 2.97 -37.98
C GLU A 171 50.14 4.05 -38.76
N ALA A 172 49.91 5.33 -38.43
CA ALA A 172 50.61 6.44 -39.05
C ALA A 172 52.12 6.43 -38.77
N ARG A 173 52.55 5.99 -37.58
CA ARG A 173 53.96 6.00 -37.15
C ARG A 173 54.73 4.75 -37.57
N GLU A 174 54.10 3.59 -37.46
CA GLU A 174 54.77 2.29 -37.52
C GLU A 174 54.26 1.42 -38.68
N GLY A 175 53.03 1.65 -39.16
CA GLY A 175 52.34 0.73 -40.04
C GLY A 175 52.04 -0.61 -39.37
N ARG A 176 51.62 -1.60 -40.16
CA ARG A 176 51.44 -3.02 -39.75
C ARG A 176 50.55 -3.25 -38.52
N THR A 177 49.71 -2.31 -38.14
CA THR A 177 48.84 -2.45 -36.96
C THR A 177 47.61 -3.32 -37.19
N CYS A 178 47.55 -3.98 -38.34
CA CYS A 178 46.35 -4.64 -38.81
C CYS A 178 46.67 -6.04 -39.32
N ALA A 179 46.04 -7.05 -38.70
CA ALA A 179 46.37 -8.45 -38.93
C ALA A 179 46.17 -8.88 -40.40
N ASN A 180 45.19 -8.30 -41.10
CA ASN A 180 44.90 -8.60 -42.51
C ASN A 180 45.70 -7.78 -43.51
N HIS A 181 46.54 -6.86 -43.03
CA HIS A 181 47.45 -6.07 -43.86
C HIS A 181 48.86 -6.09 -43.28
N PRO A 182 49.54 -7.26 -43.25
CA PRO A 182 50.89 -7.39 -42.69
C PRO A 182 51.94 -6.56 -43.47
N GLY A 183 51.63 -6.19 -44.71
CA GLY A 183 52.47 -5.34 -45.56
C GLY A 183 52.22 -3.84 -45.42
N SER A 184 51.31 -3.39 -44.54
CA SER A 184 51.04 -1.96 -44.39
C SER A 184 52.26 -1.20 -43.88
N THR A 185 52.55 -0.03 -44.47
CA THR A 185 53.70 0.81 -44.10
C THR A 185 53.24 2.06 -43.37
N ALA A 186 54.13 2.62 -42.53
CA ALA A 186 53.88 3.90 -41.88
C ALA A 186 53.50 5.02 -42.86
N GLY A 187 52.65 5.95 -42.41
CA GLY A 187 52.19 7.11 -43.16
C GLY A 187 50.67 7.28 -43.21
N GLU A 188 50.22 8.29 -43.95
CA GLU A 188 48.79 8.60 -44.13
C GLU A 188 48.12 7.64 -45.12
N GLY A 189 47.85 6.43 -44.66
CA GLY A 189 47.23 5.37 -45.44
C GLY A 189 45.68 5.35 -45.40
N PRO A 190 45.05 4.55 -46.28
CA PRO A 190 43.60 4.28 -46.21
C PRO A 190 43.17 3.69 -44.85
N LEU A 191 44.00 2.84 -44.24
CA LEU A 191 43.75 2.21 -42.94
C LEU A 191 43.75 3.19 -41.76
N MET A 192 44.67 4.16 -41.77
CA MET A 192 44.66 5.25 -40.79
C MET A 192 43.37 6.05 -40.90
N ARG A 193 42.99 6.44 -42.14
CA ARG A 193 41.80 7.24 -42.40
C ARG A 193 40.51 6.52 -42.01
N SER A 194 40.41 5.22 -42.28
CA SER A 194 39.23 4.43 -41.93
C SER A 194 39.03 4.33 -40.41
N ARG A 195 40.11 4.19 -39.64
CA ARG A 195 40.04 4.16 -38.16
C ARG A 195 39.68 5.50 -37.55
N PHE A 196 40.20 6.61 -38.09
CA PHE A 196 39.71 7.93 -37.70
C PHE A 196 38.22 8.09 -38.02
N ALA A 197 37.80 7.67 -39.21
CA ALA A 197 36.40 7.74 -39.61
C ALA A 197 35.49 6.86 -38.73
N PHE A 198 35.95 5.66 -38.34
CA PHE A 198 35.25 4.80 -37.37
C PHE A 198 35.14 5.50 -36.02
N ALA A 199 36.23 6.09 -35.52
CA ALA A 199 36.21 6.80 -34.24
C ALA A 199 35.23 7.97 -34.24
N ASP A 200 35.17 8.74 -35.33
CA ASP A 200 34.24 9.86 -35.46
C ASP A 200 32.79 9.37 -35.53
N ARG A 201 32.51 8.28 -36.26
CA ARG A 201 31.18 7.63 -36.26
C ARG A 201 30.79 7.13 -34.88
N ALA A 202 31.70 6.47 -34.16
CA ALA A 202 31.46 6.00 -32.79
C ALA A 202 31.14 7.15 -31.83
N LEU A 203 31.90 8.26 -31.89
CA LEU A 203 31.64 9.44 -31.07
C LEU A 203 30.31 10.11 -31.41
N ASN A 204 30.01 10.27 -32.70
CA ASN A 204 28.76 10.87 -33.14
C ASN A 204 27.56 10.03 -32.71
N LEU A 205 27.65 8.71 -32.83
CA LEU A 205 26.62 7.78 -32.38
C LEU A 205 26.41 7.88 -30.86
N GLY A 206 27.48 7.87 -30.06
CA GLY A 206 27.40 8.06 -28.62
C GLY A 206 26.79 9.42 -28.22
N ASN A 207 27.19 10.51 -28.89
CA ASN A 207 26.64 11.85 -28.64
C ASN A 207 25.15 11.95 -28.97
N GLU A 208 24.72 11.33 -30.07
CA GLU A 208 23.31 11.27 -30.47
C GLU A 208 22.46 10.56 -29.41
N ALA A 209 22.88 9.37 -28.96
CA ALA A 209 22.16 8.66 -27.89
C ALA A 209 22.20 9.40 -26.56
N ARG A 210 23.33 10.05 -26.23
CA ARG A 210 23.45 10.85 -25.00
C ARG A 210 22.44 11.99 -24.97
N THR A 211 22.33 12.72 -26.08
CA THR A 211 21.47 13.90 -26.17
C THR A 211 19.98 13.55 -26.30
N SER A 212 19.65 12.51 -27.06
CA SER A 212 18.26 12.11 -27.32
C SER A 212 17.64 11.24 -26.22
N TRP A 213 18.45 10.46 -25.50
CA TRP A 213 17.95 9.47 -24.55
C TRP A 213 18.63 9.54 -23.18
N PHE A 214 19.96 9.45 -23.10
CA PHE A 214 20.63 9.24 -21.80
C PHE A 214 20.52 10.44 -20.87
N ALA A 215 20.63 11.66 -21.42
CA ALA A 215 20.51 12.90 -20.65
C ALA A 215 19.11 13.04 -20.03
N VAL A 216 18.06 12.68 -20.77
CA VAL A 216 16.68 12.71 -20.27
C VAL A 216 16.50 11.73 -19.12
N MET A 217 16.98 10.50 -19.26
CA MET A 217 16.91 9.50 -18.18
C MET A 217 17.74 9.89 -16.95
N ALA A 218 18.91 10.51 -17.16
CA ALA A 218 19.76 10.98 -16.07
C ALA A 218 19.13 12.12 -15.26
N ASP A 219 18.51 13.09 -15.92
CA ASP A 219 17.81 14.20 -15.26
C ASP A 219 16.64 13.69 -14.40
N GLN A 220 15.81 12.80 -14.96
CA GLN A 220 14.70 12.19 -14.24
C GLN A 220 15.16 11.36 -13.05
N ARG A 221 16.25 10.60 -13.18
CA ARG A 221 16.85 9.88 -12.06
C ARG A 221 17.20 10.82 -10.90
N VAL A 222 17.82 11.95 -11.19
CA VAL A 222 18.20 12.93 -10.16
C VAL A 222 16.96 13.53 -9.50
N ARG A 223 15.93 13.88 -10.28
CA ARG A 223 14.64 14.36 -9.76
C ARG A 223 14.01 13.33 -8.80
N LEU A 224 13.90 12.08 -9.24
CA LEU A 224 13.27 11.02 -8.45
C LEU A 224 14.08 10.71 -7.18
N GLN A 225 15.41 10.70 -7.27
CA GLN A 225 16.27 10.52 -6.10
C GLN A 225 16.06 11.63 -5.05
N ARG A 226 15.87 12.88 -5.49
CA ARG A 226 15.55 14.00 -4.58
C ARG A 226 14.17 13.83 -3.93
N GLN A 227 13.18 13.35 -4.67
CA GLN A 227 11.84 13.05 -4.13
C GLN A 227 11.89 11.95 -3.08
N VAL A 228 12.60 10.85 -3.37
CA VAL A 228 12.82 9.75 -2.42
C VAL A 228 13.57 10.25 -1.19
N ASP A 229 14.66 11.00 -1.37
CA ASP A 229 15.43 11.55 -0.26
C ASP A 229 14.58 12.47 0.62
N ALA A 230 13.78 13.35 0.03
CA ALA A 230 12.89 14.24 0.77
C ALA A 230 11.84 13.46 1.58
N LEU A 231 11.25 12.43 0.98
CA LEU A 231 10.25 11.57 1.63
C LEU A 231 10.85 10.74 2.77
N VAL A 232 11.93 9.99 2.48
CA VAL A 232 12.56 9.02 3.40
C VAL A 232 13.31 9.73 4.51
N LYS A 233 14.18 10.69 4.16
CA LYS A 233 15.05 11.37 5.14
C LYS A 233 14.30 12.49 5.86
N ARG A 234 13.12 12.87 5.38
CA ARG A 234 12.30 13.96 5.92
C ARG A 234 13.07 15.28 5.99
N THR A 235 13.97 15.49 5.03
CA THR A 235 14.81 16.68 4.94
C THR A 235 14.66 17.29 3.56
N PRO A 236 14.34 18.59 3.45
CA PRO A 236 14.35 19.26 2.18
C PRO A 236 15.79 19.36 1.65
N PRO A 237 15.99 19.39 0.32
CA PRO A 237 17.30 19.62 -0.25
C PRO A 237 17.88 20.96 0.23
N PRO A 238 19.20 21.05 0.48
CA PRO A 238 19.82 22.29 0.96
C PRO A 238 19.65 23.41 -0.07
N ALA A 239 19.53 24.65 0.42
CA ALA A 239 19.26 25.83 -0.41
C ALA A 239 20.33 26.08 -1.49
N SER A 240 21.54 25.53 -1.32
CA SER A 240 22.63 25.56 -2.30
C SER A 240 22.36 24.77 -3.58
N VAL A 241 21.43 23.79 -3.54
CA VAL A 241 21.06 23.02 -4.74
C VAL A 241 20.09 23.85 -5.57
N ASN A 242 20.47 24.13 -6.82
CA ASN A 242 19.60 24.82 -7.76
C ASN A 242 18.45 23.89 -8.18
N VAL A 243 17.27 24.09 -7.58
CA VAL A 243 16.05 23.33 -7.86
C VAL A 243 14.99 24.34 -8.32
N PRO A 244 14.23 24.05 -9.40
CA PRO A 244 13.08 24.88 -9.79
C PRO A 244 12.15 25.13 -8.61
N ALA A 245 11.64 26.36 -8.48
CA ALA A 245 10.73 26.75 -7.41
C ALA A 245 9.53 25.79 -7.19
N PRO A 246 8.80 25.32 -8.24
CA PRO A 246 7.68 24.40 -8.03
C PRO A 246 8.15 23.03 -7.49
N GLU A 247 9.28 22.52 -7.98
CA GLU A 247 9.85 21.26 -7.49
C GLU A 247 10.31 21.41 -6.03
N ARG A 248 10.95 22.52 -5.67
CA ARG A 248 11.35 22.79 -4.27
C ARG A 248 10.14 22.80 -3.33
N ALA A 249 9.07 23.47 -3.69
CA ALA A 249 7.85 23.50 -2.88
C ALA A 249 7.23 22.10 -2.67
N MET A 250 7.29 21.25 -3.70
CA MET A 250 6.88 19.84 -3.58
C MET A 250 7.82 19.04 -2.67
N LEU A 251 9.14 19.20 -2.80
CA LEU A 251 10.12 18.52 -1.95
C LEU A 251 9.99 18.95 -0.47
N ASP A 252 9.73 20.23 -0.21
CA ASP A 252 9.44 20.73 1.14
C ASP A 252 8.20 20.07 1.73
N LYS A 253 7.13 19.92 0.92
CA LYS A 253 5.91 19.20 1.32
C LYS A 253 6.15 17.72 1.59
N LEU A 254 6.95 17.04 0.75
CA LEU A 254 7.33 15.64 0.96
C LEU A 254 8.08 15.45 2.27
N ALA A 255 9.01 16.36 2.60
CA ALA A 255 9.77 16.31 3.84
C ALA A 255 8.90 16.41 5.10
N ILE A 256 7.72 17.03 5.01
CA ILE A 256 6.76 17.16 6.10
C ILE A 256 5.46 16.38 5.87
N ALA A 257 5.43 15.43 4.94
CA ALA A 257 4.19 14.77 4.50
C ALA A 257 3.36 14.19 5.65
N SER A 258 4.03 13.63 6.67
CA SER A 258 3.38 13.05 7.85
C SER A 258 2.67 14.06 8.76
N ARG A 259 2.96 15.35 8.60
CA ARG A 259 2.33 16.45 9.34
C ARG A 259 1.27 17.18 8.53
N LEU A 260 1.12 16.86 7.24
CA LEU A 260 0.11 17.46 6.39
C LEU A 260 -1.29 16.95 6.76
N PRO A 261 -2.34 17.78 6.59
CA PRO A 261 -3.71 17.30 6.63
C PRO A 261 -3.94 16.19 5.61
N ALA A 262 -4.81 15.22 5.93
CA ALA A 262 -5.05 14.04 5.08
C ALA A 262 -5.43 14.40 3.63
N ALA A 263 -6.23 15.45 3.42
CA ALA A 263 -6.60 15.93 2.09
C ALA A 263 -5.39 16.44 1.28
N GLU A 264 -4.49 17.21 1.91
CA GLU A 264 -3.28 17.71 1.27
C GLU A 264 -2.28 16.59 0.99
N ARG A 265 -2.10 15.66 1.93
CA ARG A 265 -1.25 14.48 1.75
C ARG A 265 -1.76 13.59 0.62
N ARG A 266 -3.08 13.36 0.54
CA ARG A 266 -3.70 12.64 -0.58
C ARG A 266 -3.40 13.29 -1.92
N ALA A 267 -3.57 14.60 -2.02
CA ALA A 267 -3.26 15.34 -3.25
C ALA A 267 -1.78 15.23 -3.61
N LEU A 268 -0.89 15.34 -2.61
CA LEU A 268 0.56 15.21 -2.81
C LEU A 268 0.96 13.82 -3.33
N PHE A 269 0.52 12.75 -2.68
CA PHE A 269 0.89 11.38 -3.07
C PHE A 269 0.21 10.95 -4.37
N THR A 270 -1.03 11.35 -4.61
CA THR A 270 -1.72 11.08 -5.88
C THR A 270 -1.00 11.76 -7.04
N GLY A 271 -0.65 13.04 -6.89
CA GLY A 271 0.09 13.77 -7.92
C GLY A 271 1.47 13.18 -8.16
N LEU A 272 2.20 12.78 -7.11
CA LEU A 272 3.51 12.16 -7.28
C LEU A 272 3.44 10.75 -7.89
N HIS A 273 2.38 9.98 -7.60
CA HIS A 273 2.12 8.71 -8.25
C HIS A 273 1.76 8.88 -9.74
N GLU A 274 0.95 9.88 -10.10
CA GLU A 274 0.68 10.24 -11.49
C GLU A 274 1.94 10.66 -12.24
N ASP A 275 2.78 11.52 -11.63
CA ASP A 275 4.09 11.90 -12.17
C ASP A 275 4.97 10.66 -12.40
N SER A 276 4.94 9.70 -11.48
CA SER A 276 5.71 8.44 -11.57
C SER A 276 5.22 7.53 -12.69
N ARG A 277 3.90 7.46 -12.90
CA ARG A 277 3.30 6.74 -14.04
C ARG A 277 3.66 7.40 -15.37
N ALA A 278 3.52 8.72 -15.45
CA ALA A 278 3.88 9.49 -16.64
C ALA A 278 5.38 9.36 -16.98
N PHE A 279 6.24 9.38 -15.97
CA PHE A 279 7.66 9.13 -16.12
C PHE A 279 7.94 7.72 -16.64
N SER A 280 7.35 6.68 -16.03
CA SER A 280 7.56 5.29 -16.45
C SER A 280 7.13 5.07 -17.90
N ALA A 281 5.98 5.65 -18.29
CA ALA A 281 5.52 5.63 -19.67
C ALA A 281 6.53 6.32 -20.62
N THR A 282 6.99 7.52 -20.27
CA THR A 282 7.99 8.27 -21.07
C THR A 282 9.31 7.49 -21.20
N ALA A 283 9.77 6.86 -20.12
CA ALA A 283 10.99 6.05 -20.13
C ALA A 283 10.86 4.85 -21.07
N ASN A 284 9.71 4.18 -21.05
CA ASN A 284 9.42 3.04 -21.91
C ASN A 284 9.25 3.48 -23.38
N ASP A 285 8.65 4.64 -23.63
CA ASP A 285 8.56 5.22 -24.97
C ASP A 285 9.95 5.56 -25.54
N LEU A 286 10.82 6.18 -24.74
CA LEU A 286 12.21 6.46 -25.13
C LEU A 286 12.98 5.18 -25.42
N ARG A 287 12.81 4.15 -24.57
CA ARG A 287 13.41 2.83 -24.78
C ARG A 287 12.92 2.22 -26.10
N ALA A 288 11.60 2.20 -26.34
CA ALA A 288 11.02 1.68 -27.56
C ALA A 288 11.51 2.44 -28.81
N LEU A 289 11.68 3.76 -28.71
CA LEU A 289 12.12 4.61 -29.81
C LEU A 289 13.61 4.46 -30.12
N TYR A 290 14.46 4.31 -29.09
CA TYR A 290 15.92 4.42 -29.26
C TYR A 290 16.70 3.12 -29.03
N ALA A 291 16.24 2.19 -28.20
CA ALA A 291 17.03 1.03 -27.81
C ALA A 291 17.43 0.16 -29.01
N GLU A 292 16.46 -0.33 -29.78
CA GLU A 292 16.77 -1.19 -30.94
C GLU A 292 17.48 -0.43 -32.06
N PRO A 293 17.03 0.78 -32.50
CA PRO A 293 17.74 1.51 -33.56
C PRO A 293 19.19 1.83 -33.19
N PHE A 294 19.47 2.17 -31.93
CA PHE A 294 20.82 2.42 -31.45
C PHE A 294 21.66 1.13 -31.41
N ALA A 295 21.10 0.03 -30.89
CA ALA A 295 21.76 -1.26 -30.86
C ALA A 295 22.08 -1.80 -32.27
N VAL A 296 21.18 -1.59 -33.24
CA VAL A 296 21.42 -1.91 -34.65
C VAL A 296 22.57 -1.08 -35.21
N ARG A 297 22.61 0.23 -34.95
CA ARG A 297 23.72 1.09 -35.42
C ARG A 297 25.06 0.74 -34.78
N LEU A 298 25.06 0.34 -33.50
CA LEU A 298 26.25 -0.22 -32.85
C LEU A 298 26.71 -1.53 -33.50
N THR A 299 25.76 -2.41 -33.85
CA THR A 299 26.05 -3.67 -34.55
C THR A 299 26.61 -3.42 -35.95
N GLN A 300 26.03 -2.46 -36.69
CA GLN A 300 26.52 -2.04 -38.01
C GLN A 300 27.93 -1.45 -37.90
N LEU A 301 28.17 -0.58 -36.92
CA LEU A 301 29.49 -0.02 -36.66
C LEU A 301 30.49 -1.13 -36.29
N ALA A 302 30.09 -2.11 -35.48
CA ALA A 302 30.90 -3.27 -35.14
C ALA A 302 31.33 -4.07 -36.38
N ALA A 303 30.46 -4.21 -37.38
CA ALA A 303 30.74 -4.89 -38.64
C ALA A 303 31.76 -4.14 -39.51
N GLU A 304 31.98 -2.84 -39.28
CA GLU A 304 33.00 -2.09 -40.01
C GLU A 304 34.43 -2.51 -39.66
N VAL A 305 34.62 -3.16 -38.50
CA VAL A 305 35.91 -3.56 -37.94
C VAL A 305 35.98 -5.04 -37.51
N GLY A 306 34.87 -5.76 -37.49
CA GLY A 306 34.75 -7.14 -36.98
C GLY A 306 34.88 -8.25 -38.01
N PRO A 307 35.11 -9.51 -37.59
CA PRO A 307 35.44 -10.64 -38.46
C PRO A 307 34.24 -11.17 -39.27
N ASP A 308 34.51 -12.07 -40.24
CA ASP A 308 33.47 -12.86 -40.93
C ASP A 308 32.58 -13.58 -39.91
N PRO A 309 31.26 -13.32 -39.87
CA PRO A 309 30.36 -13.99 -38.93
C PRO A 309 30.29 -15.51 -39.13
N ALA A 310 30.68 -16.04 -40.30
CA ALA A 310 30.79 -17.48 -40.55
C ALA A 310 32.12 -18.08 -40.08
N ARG A 311 33.13 -17.26 -39.79
CA ARG A 311 34.48 -17.67 -39.41
C ARG A 311 35.11 -16.70 -38.40
N PRO A 312 34.81 -16.87 -37.10
CA PRO A 312 35.42 -16.07 -36.03
C PRO A 312 36.95 -16.11 -36.13
N GLY A 313 37.57 -14.94 -36.31
CA GLY A 313 39.03 -14.82 -36.49
C GLY A 313 39.54 -14.77 -37.93
N SER A 314 38.66 -14.69 -38.94
CA SER A 314 39.05 -14.48 -40.35
C SER A 314 38.36 -13.26 -40.98
N ALA A 315 38.92 -12.75 -42.09
CA ALA A 315 38.35 -11.63 -42.85
C ALA A 315 36.92 -11.90 -43.22
N ASP A 316 36.07 -10.87 -43.08
CA ASP A 316 34.93 -10.75 -43.98
C ASP A 316 35.45 -10.94 -45.42
N PRO A 317 35.13 -12.06 -46.08
CA PRO A 317 35.67 -12.38 -47.39
C PRO A 317 35.24 -11.34 -48.44
N ALA A 318 34.14 -10.62 -48.21
CA ALA A 318 33.69 -9.53 -49.07
C ALA A 318 34.58 -8.29 -48.95
N ARG A 319 35.26 -8.09 -47.82
CA ARG A 319 36.11 -6.92 -47.53
C ARG A 319 37.59 -7.27 -47.41
N ALA A 320 37.97 -8.53 -47.65
CA ALA A 320 39.36 -8.98 -47.58
C ALA A 320 40.32 -8.19 -48.50
N GLN A 321 39.80 -7.58 -49.56
CA GLN A 321 40.57 -6.73 -50.49
C GLN A 321 40.43 -5.22 -50.24
N ASP A 322 39.60 -4.79 -49.27
CA ASP A 322 39.41 -3.37 -48.97
C ASP A 322 40.64 -2.82 -48.22
N PRO A 323 41.42 -1.91 -48.81
CA PRO A 323 42.65 -1.40 -48.20
C PRO A 323 42.41 -0.52 -46.98
N GLY A 324 41.16 -0.10 -46.73
CA GLY A 324 40.76 0.62 -45.53
C GLY A 324 40.20 -0.28 -44.42
N TYR A 325 40.01 -1.57 -44.65
CA TYR A 325 39.36 -2.44 -43.68
C TYR A 325 40.37 -3.10 -42.74
N CYS A 326 40.16 -2.97 -41.43
CA CYS A 326 40.98 -3.65 -40.45
C CYS A 326 40.20 -4.61 -39.56
N TRP A 327 40.76 -5.79 -39.31
CA TRP A 327 40.23 -6.66 -38.27
C TRP A 327 40.64 -6.15 -36.90
N ASP A 328 39.64 -5.71 -36.15
CA ASP A 328 39.77 -5.24 -34.79
C ASP A 328 38.75 -5.94 -33.90
N VAL A 329 39.13 -7.15 -33.46
CA VAL A 329 38.29 -8.00 -32.61
C VAL A 329 37.89 -7.26 -31.33
N VAL A 330 38.80 -6.47 -30.76
CA VAL A 330 38.54 -5.72 -29.51
C VAL A 330 37.48 -4.63 -29.73
N LEU A 331 37.59 -3.85 -30.81
CA LEU A 331 36.57 -2.84 -31.14
C LEU A 331 35.22 -3.50 -31.46
N ASN A 332 35.24 -4.60 -32.22
CA ASN A 332 34.03 -5.35 -32.56
C ASN A 332 33.32 -5.87 -31.31
N GLU A 333 34.02 -6.58 -30.44
CA GLU A 333 33.47 -7.11 -29.19
C GLU A 333 32.93 -6.01 -28.29
N LYS A 334 33.64 -4.87 -28.16
CA LYS A 334 33.16 -3.71 -27.39
C LYS A 334 31.84 -3.16 -27.94
N MET A 335 31.70 -3.03 -29.26
CA MET A 335 30.47 -2.52 -29.88
C MET A 335 29.31 -3.52 -29.78
N LEU A 336 29.57 -4.81 -29.96
CA LEU A 336 28.56 -5.85 -29.79
C LEU A 336 28.10 -5.97 -28.33
N ALA A 337 29.02 -5.87 -27.37
CA ALA A 337 28.68 -5.86 -25.95
C ALA A 337 27.84 -4.63 -25.58
N ALA A 338 28.18 -3.44 -26.09
CA ALA A 338 27.37 -2.24 -25.91
C ALA A 338 25.97 -2.40 -26.52
N ALA A 339 25.86 -2.95 -27.73
CA ALA A 339 24.58 -3.22 -28.37
C ALA A 339 23.72 -4.20 -27.57
N ALA A 340 24.32 -5.27 -27.06
CA ALA A 340 23.62 -6.25 -26.22
C ALA A 340 23.12 -5.63 -24.91
N GLN A 341 23.91 -4.78 -24.26
CA GLN A 341 23.51 -4.06 -23.04
C GLN A 341 22.32 -3.14 -23.28
N ILE A 342 22.29 -2.41 -24.40
CA ILE A 342 21.17 -1.53 -24.75
C ILE A 342 19.90 -2.35 -24.99
N ARG A 343 19.99 -3.50 -25.65
CA ARG A 343 18.84 -4.41 -25.84
C ARG A 343 18.33 -5.02 -24.53
N ALA A 344 19.24 -5.23 -23.58
CA ALA A 344 18.90 -5.77 -22.26
C ALA A 344 18.28 -4.74 -21.31
N VAL A 345 18.10 -3.48 -21.74
CA VAL A 345 17.36 -2.49 -20.94
C VAL A 345 15.90 -2.94 -20.84
N GLU A 346 15.48 -3.20 -19.60
CA GLU A 346 14.11 -3.60 -19.26
C GLU A 346 13.16 -2.39 -19.24
N ASP A 347 11.86 -2.67 -19.28
CA ASP A 347 10.84 -1.66 -19.06
C ASP A 347 10.87 -1.19 -17.60
N VAL A 348 10.67 0.12 -17.41
CA VAL A 348 10.45 0.70 -16.09
C VAL A 348 8.99 0.46 -15.72
N ALA A 349 8.76 -0.41 -14.74
CA ALA A 349 7.44 -0.66 -14.20
C ALA A 349 6.95 0.58 -13.44
N ALA A 350 5.71 0.98 -13.74
CA ALA A 350 5.03 1.97 -12.92
C ALA A 350 4.68 1.34 -11.56
N PRO A 351 5.05 1.97 -10.43
CA PRO A 351 4.74 1.39 -9.14
C PRO A 351 3.22 1.38 -8.93
N GLU A 352 2.68 0.27 -8.46
CA GLU A 352 1.29 0.22 -8.00
C GLU A 352 1.17 0.94 -6.66
N PHE A 353 0.27 1.91 -6.59
CA PHE A 353 0.02 2.65 -5.37
C PHE A 353 -1.46 2.94 -5.23
N GLU A 354 -2.01 2.57 -4.08
CA GLU A 354 -3.33 2.98 -3.66
C GLU A 354 -3.23 3.82 -2.39
N PHE A 355 -3.90 4.96 -2.38
CA PHE A 355 -3.96 5.79 -1.19
C PHE A 355 -4.93 5.16 -0.17
N LEU A 356 -4.38 4.49 0.83
CA LEU A 356 -5.10 3.71 1.84
C LEU A 356 -5.28 4.50 3.16
N GLU A 357 -5.86 5.69 3.06
CA GLU A 357 -6.39 6.41 4.23
C GLU A 357 -7.90 6.56 4.15
N GLY A 358 -8.54 6.73 5.30
CA GLY A 358 -9.99 6.88 5.38
C GLY A 358 -10.72 5.56 5.12
N PRO A 359 -11.86 5.58 4.39
CA PRO A 359 -12.69 4.39 4.15
C PRO A 359 -11.95 3.19 3.56
N LYS A 360 -11.03 3.44 2.62
CA LYS A 360 -10.24 2.40 1.95
C LYS A 360 -9.29 1.67 2.91
N ALA A 361 -8.74 2.37 3.89
CA ALA A 361 -7.90 1.79 4.93
C ALA A 361 -8.66 0.73 5.75
N THR A 362 -9.90 1.06 6.13
CA THR A 362 -10.79 0.15 6.85
C THR A 362 -11.12 -1.09 6.03
N ARG A 363 -11.36 -0.94 4.73
CA ARG A 363 -11.61 -2.06 3.81
C ARG A 363 -10.39 -2.98 3.71
N ALA A 364 -9.21 -2.42 3.46
CA ALA A 364 -7.97 -3.19 3.38
C ALA A 364 -7.69 -3.95 4.68
N ALA A 365 -7.84 -3.29 5.83
CA ALA A 365 -7.71 -3.93 7.13
C ALA A 365 -8.70 -5.08 7.31
N PHE A 366 -9.99 -4.85 7.05
CA PHE A 366 -11.04 -5.85 7.24
C PHE A 366 -10.80 -7.12 6.42
N PHE A 367 -10.51 -6.98 5.11
CA PHE A 367 -10.22 -8.14 4.27
C PHE A 367 -8.88 -8.79 4.61
N GLY A 368 -7.87 -8.00 5.03
CA GLY A 368 -6.61 -8.53 5.57
C GLY A 368 -6.82 -9.41 6.81
N LEU A 369 -7.70 -9.00 7.73
CA LEU A 369 -8.06 -9.82 8.89
C LEU A 369 -8.77 -11.12 8.49
N ILE A 370 -9.69 -11.05 7.53
CA ILE A 370 -10.37 -12.25 7.01
C ILE A 370 -9.37 -13.20 6.35
N GLY A 371 -8.48 -12.70 5.51
CA GLY A 371 -7.43 -13.50 4.87
C GLY A 371 -6.53 -14.16 5.91
N TRP A 372 -6.10 -13.41 6.93
CA TRP A 372 -5.30 -13.97 8.03
C TRP A 372 -6.03 -15.08 8.80
N LEU A 373 -7.32 -14.89 9.13
CA LEU A 373 -8.13 -15.90 9.80
C LEU A 373 -8.35 -17.14 8.92
N ALA A 374 -8.58 -16.95 7.62
CA ALA A 374 -8.78 -18.04 6.67
C ALA A 374 -7.50 -18.87 6.48
N GLY A 375 -6.36 -18.20 6.34
CA GLY A 375 -5.04 -18.84 6.25
C GLY A 375 -4.72 -19.68 7.48
N ALA A 376 -5.10 -19.21 8.68
CA ALA A 376 -4.94 -19.99 9.92
C ALA A 376 -5.76 -21.29 9.95
N VAL A 377 -6.83 -21.38 9.15
CA VAL A 377 -7.70 -22.56 9.01
C VAL A 377 -7.35 -23.38 7.75
N GLY A 378 -6.33 -22.97 6.99
CA GLY A 378 -5.91 -23.62 5.74
C GLY A 378 -6.85 -23.35 4.56
N ALA A 379 -7.67 -22.31 4.63
CA ALA A 379 -8.46 -21.83 3.50
C ALA A 379 -7.68 -20.72 2.80
N ASP A 380 -7.38 -20.92 1.51
CA ASP A 380 -6.76 -19.90 0.69
C ASP A 380 -7.86 -18.96 0.17
N ILE A 381 -7.81 -17.71 0.59
CA ILE A 381 -8.67 -16.65 0.09
C ILE A 381 -7.71 -15.64 -0.50
N ASP A 382 -7.83 -15.35 -1.80
CA ASP A 382 -7.12 -14.26 -2.47
C ASP A 382 -7.35 -12.95 -1.70
N GLY A 383 -6.44 -12.64 -0.78
CA GLY A 383 -6.37 -11.38 -0.05
C GLY A 383 -5.30 -10.51 -0.68
N ASP A 384 -5.44 -9.19 -0.55
CA ASP A 384 -4.38 -8.26 -0.96
C ASP A 384 -3.06 -8.64 -0.26
N GLU A 385 -2.07 -9.06 -1.05
CA GLU A 385 -0.74 -9.47 -0.57
C GLU A 385 0.00 -8.36 0.21
N ALA A 386 -0.50 -7.13 0.14
CA ALA A 386 0.06 -5.97 0.82
C ALA A 386 -0.25 -5.91 2.33
N PHE A 387 -1.19 -6.68 2.86
CA PHE A 387 -1.57 -6.59 4.28
C PHE A 387 -0.64 -7.44 5.17
N VAL A 388 0.25 -6.77 5.91
CA VAL A 388 1.08 -7.39 6.94
C VAL A 388 0.43 -7.20 8.31
N PHE A 389 0.11 -8.30 8.99
CA PHE A 389 -0.42 -8.27 10.35
C PHE A 389 0.70 -7.89 11.34
N ASP A 390 0.76 -6.61 11.71
CA ASP A 390 1.80 -6.04 12.60
C ASP A 390 1.28 -5.78 14.04
N ASP A 391 2.14 -5.22 14.89
CA ASP A 391 1.78 -4.89 16.29
C ASP A 391 0.57 -3.94 16.38
N LYS A 392 0.38 -3.07 15.39
CA LYS A 392 -0.74 -2.14 15.33
C LYS A 392 -2.03 -2.84 14.91
N ALA A 393 -1.95 -3.76 13.96
CA ALA A 393 -3.05 -4.67 13.64
C ALA A 393 -3.46 -5.46 14.87
N PHE A 394 -2.50 -6.00 15.62
CA PHE A 394 -2.82 -6.68 16.87
C PHE A 394 -3.48 -5.75 17.90
N LEU A 395 -2.98 -4.53 18.07
CA LEU A 395 -3.54 -3.56 19.03
C LEU A 395 -4.95 -3.11 18.64
N ALA A 396 -5.22 -2.89 17.35
CA ALA A 396 -6.55 -2.59 16.83
C ALA A 396 -7.51 -3.76 17.06
N LEU A 397 -7.06 -5.00 16.81
CA LEU A 397 -7.87 -6.20 17.03
C LEU A 397 -8.17 -6.38 18.52
N PHE A 398 -7.16 -6.23 19.37
CA PHE A 398 -7.30 -6.28 20.81
C PHE A 398 -8.26 -5.21 21.33
N ALA A 399 -8.14 -3.96 20.85
CA ALA A 399 -9.06 -2.89 21.21
C ALA A 399 -10.50 -3.26 20.85
N SER A 400 -10.72 -3.78 19.65
CA SER A 400 -12.07 -4.20 19.22
C SER A 400 -12.62 -5.35 20.07
N ILE A 401 -11.81 -6.36 20.39
CA ILE A 401 -12.22 -7.49 21.24
C ILE A 401 -12.49 -7.02 22.68
N ALA A 402 -11.66 -6.13 23.23
CA ALA A 402 -11.79 -5.64 24.59
C ALA A 402 -13.11 -4.90 24.83
N VAL A 403 -13.61 -4.19 23.81
CA VAL A 403 -14.90 -3.48 23.87
C VAL A 403 -16.05 -4.48 24.03
N ASP A 404 -16.10 -5.50 23.18
CA ASP A 404 -17.16 -6.52 23.22
C ASP A 404 -17.06 -7.39 24.49
N LEU A 405 -15.84 -7.75 24.90
CA LEU A 405 -15.60 -8.50 26.14
C LEU A 405 -15.99 -7.68 27.37
N GLY A 406 -15.83 -6.36 27.34
CA GLY A 406 -16.35 -5.43 28.36
C GLY A 406 -17.87 -5.51 28.50
N ILE A 407 -18.60 -5.56 27.39
CA ILE A 407 -20.06 -5.76 27.37
C ILE A 407 -20.42 -7.11 28.01
N VAL A 408 -19.71 -8.18 27.65
CA VAL A 408 -19.92 -9.54 28.21
C VAL A 408 -19.72 -9.54 29.72
N PHE A 409 -18.57 -9.05 30.18
CA PHE A 409 -18.18 -9.09 31.58
C PHE A 409 -19.15 -8.30 32.47
N LEU A 410 -19.52 -7.08 32.05
CA LEU A 410 -20.47 -6.25 32.79
C LEU A 410 -21.89 -6.83 32.78
N THR A 411 -22.30 -7.47 31.69
CA THR A 411 -23.59 -8.18 31.62
C THR A 411 -23.62 -9.37 32.58
N LEU A 412 -22.56 -10.18 32.63
CA LEU A 412 -22.43 -11.30 33.57
C LEU A 412 -22.47 -10.85 35.03
N ILE A 413 -21.72 -9.80 35.40
CA ILE A 413 -21.76 -9.21 36.74
C ILE A 413 -23.16 -8.68 37.08
N GLY A 414 -23.84 -8.07 36.12
CA GLY A 414 -25.20 -7.57 36.29
C GLY A 414 -26.19 -8.67 36.65
N VAL A 415 -26.06 -9.84 36.01
CA VAL A 415 -26.96 -10.98 36.27
C VAL A 415 -26.66 -11.64 37.61
N THR A 416 -25.39 -11.84 37.98
CA THR A 416 -25.03 -12.50 39.25
C THR A 416 -25.40 -11.70 40.49
N ARG A 417 -25.49 -10.37 40.40
CA ARG A 417 -25.88 -9.49 41.53
C ARG A 417 -27.39 -9.34 41.75
N ARG A 418 -28.24 -9.65 40.76
CA ARG A 418 -29.71 -9.58 40.89
C ARG A 418 -30.35 -10.57 41.88
N PRO A 419 -29.98 -11.88 41.90
CA PRO A 419 -30.67 -12.86 42.77
C PRO A 419 -30.59 -12.51 44.26
N GLN A 420 -29.53 -11.82 44.69
CA GLN A 420 -29.36 -11.43 46.09
C GLN A 420 -30.30 -10.29 46.51
N LYS A 421 -30.62 -9.35 45.62
CA LYS A 421 -31.53 -8.24 45.93
C LYS A 421 -32.99 -8.67 45.96
N ASP A 422 -33.40 -9.56 45.06
CA ASP A 422 -34.77 -10.07 45.05
C ASP A 422 -35.01 -11.00 46.26
N ALA A 423 -34.00 -11.77 46.68
CA ALA A 423 -34.07 -12.54 47.93
C ALA A 423 -34.14 -11.65 49.17
N VAL A 424 -33.35 -10.58 49.24
CA VAL A 424 -33.39 -9.61 50.36
C VAL A 424 -34.68 -8.79 50.37
N ALA A 425 -35.22 -8.41 49.21
CA ALA A 425 -36.49 -7.71 49.09
C ALA A 425 -37.68 -8.62 49.43
N ALA A 426 -37.64 -9.90 49.06
CA ALA A 426 -38.64 -10.89 49.45
C ALA A 426 -38.59 -11.17 50.97
N LEU A 427 -37.40 -11.22 51.56
CA LEU A 427 -37.23 -11.31 53.02
C LEU A 427 -37.74 -10.04 53.74
N ALA A 428 -37.53 -8.85 53.16
CA ALA A 428 -38.03 -7.59 53.71
C ALA A 428 -39.55 -7.43 53.59
N GLN A 429 -40.19 -8.02 52.58
CA GLN A 429 -41.66 -8.05 52.44
C GLN A 429 -42.33 -9.13 53.31
N GLY A 430 -41.58 -10.14 53.77
CA GLY A 430 -42.06 -11.18 54.68
C GLY A 430 -42.09 -10.79 56.15
N GLN A 431 -41.40 -9.71 56.56
CA GLN A 431 -41.53 -9.15 57.90
C GLN A 431 -42.71 -8.18 57.92
N GLY A 432 -43.90 -8.73 58.20
CA GLY A 432 -45.13 -7.96 58.35
C GLY A 432 -44.94 -6.78 59.31
N GLN A 433 -45.29 -5.58 58.84
CA GLN A 433 -45.46 -4.43 59.72
C GLN A 433 -46.44 -4.84 60.83
N PRO A 434 -46.07 -4.73 62.12
CA PRO A 434 -47.00 -5.02 63.20
C PRO A 434 -48.20 -4.09 63.05
N ALA A 435 -49.39 -4.70 62.89
CA ALA A 435 -50.63 -3.96 62.82
C ALA A 435 -50.76 -3.11 64.09
N PRO A 436 -51.00 -1.79 63.99
CA PRO A 436 -51.16 -0.96 65.17
C PRO A 436 -52.35 -1.47 66.00
N PRO A 437 -52.23 -1.57 67.33
CA PRO A 437 -53.31 -2.03 68.19
C PRO A 437 -54.54 -1.13 68.01
N ARG A 438 -55.70 -1.75 67.77
CA ARG A 438 -56.97 -1.03 67.64
C ARG A 438 -57.38 -0.49 69.02
N LEU A 439 -57.32 0.83 69.17
CA LEU A 439 -57.74 1.58 70.37
C LEU A 439 -59.27 1.72 70.50
N SER A 440 -60.05 0.71 70.14
CA SER A 440 -61.53 0.78 70.15
C SER A 440 -62.18 0.18 71.41
N GLY A 441 -61.51 0.19 72.57
CA GLY A 441 -62.02 -0.47 73.78
C GLY A 441 -61.78 0.25 75.12
N ILE A 442 -61.46 1.54 75.14
CA ILE A 442 -61.11 2.28 76.39
C ILE A 442 -62.13 3.38 76.74
N LEU A 443 -63.27 3.49 76.06
CA LEU A 443 -64.27 4.55 76.35
C LEU A 443 -65.66 4.05 76.76
N ASP A 444 -65.82 2.77 77.11
CA ASP A 444 -67.04 2.28 77.76
C ASP A 444 -66.66 1.60 79.09
N GLY A 445 -66.68 2.37 80.17
CA GLY A 445 -66.39 1.95 81.55
C GLY A 445 -66.51 3.09 82.53
#